data_AF-A0A847BXN0-F1
#
_entry.id   AF-A0A847BXN0-F1
#
_cell.length_a   1.000
_cell.length_b   1.000
_cell.length_c   1.000
_cell.angle_alpha   90.00
_cell.angle_beta   90.00
_cell.angle_gamma   90.00
#
_symmetry.space_group_name_H-M   'P 1'
#
loop_
_entity.id
_entity.type
_entity.pdbx_description
1 polymer ?
#
loop_
_entity_poly.entity_id
_entity_poly.type
_entity_poly.pdbx_seq_one_letter_code
_entity_poly.pdbx_strand_id
1 'polypeptide(L)'
;MRHKSIFSFGYRWVLVMILALFFAGTGCAPLGPPTIARDRFDYTTAIADSWKRQMLLNIVKIRYGDAPIFLDVVSIINQYSLETELRGTFGWSFPPNANRQEVGGAGRYYDRPTITYAPLTGQNFARNLMTPIAPATVMSLVEGGYPIDLVFRILVHSVNGLQNQFGGSARKHYADPEFYQLLEKLRHNQMSGAVALRVKKEENKGDLVLVFRKQGKKEVEATGKEIRRLLGLKENGNEFRVVYGSAPASDEEIALLTRSISEILSDISSTIEVPADHVAEKRVPPTMKPEGEGIRGALIRIHCSREVSQDAFAAVPYRNGWFWIDDRDYQSKKLFSFLMFVMTLTETGGKDGAPIVTISAGG
;
A
#
# COMPACT_ATOMS: atom_id res chain seq x y z
N MET A 1 89.34 -5.91 -32.46
CA MET A 1 88.85 -4.51 -32.46
C MET A 1 87.33 -4.53 -32.61
N ARG A 2 86.62 -3.87 -31.68
CA ARG A 2 85.21 -3.45 -31.66
C ARG A 2 84.18 -4.30 -32.43
N HIS A 3 83.33 -5.02 -31.71
CA HIS A 3 81.89 -5.08 -31.99
C HIS A 3 81.17 -5.85 -30.88
N LYS A 4 80.37 -5.16 -30.06
CA LYS A 4 79.12 -5.64 -29.43
C LYS A 4 78.70 -4.69 -28.30
N SER A 5 77.75 -3.80 -28.60
CA SER A 5 76.70 -3.38 -27.64
C SER A 5 75.66 -2.48 -28.31
N ILE A 6 75.16 -2.88 -29.49
CA ILE A 6 73.91 -2.31 -30.05
C ILE A 6 72.66 -2.94 -29.36
N PHE A 7 72.85 -3.93 -28.48
CA PHE A 7 71.77 -4.76 -27.93
C PHE A 7 71.08 -4.21 -26.67
N SER A 8 71.53 -3.11 -26.06
CA SER A 8 70.93 -2.60 -24.81
C SER A 8 69.77 -1.61 -25.01
N PHE A 9 69.55 -1.13 -26.24
CA PHE A 9 68.49 -0.14 -26.50
C PHE A 9 67.11 -0.79 -26.66
N GLY A 10 67.01 -1.97 -27.28
CA GLY A 10 65.71 -2.64 -27.52
C GLY A 10 64.99 -3.08 -26.24
N TYR A 11 65.73 -3.54 -25.22
CA TYR A 11 65.12 -4.13 -24.03
C TYR A 11 64.43 -3.11 -23.11
N ARG A 12 64.94 -1.87 -23.05
CA ARG A 12 64.32 -0.77 -22.28
C ARG A 12 63.02 -0.28 -22.90
N TRP A 13 62.92 -0.24 -24.24
CA TRP A 13 61.71 0.17 -24.93
C TRP A 13 60.63 -0.92 -24.92
N VAL A 14 61.03 -2.20 -24.93
CA VAL A 14 60.11 -3.35 -24.77
C VAL A 14 59.52 -3.39 -23.35
N LEU A 15 60.33 -3.13 -22.32
CA LEU A 15 59.84 -3.06 -20.92
C LEU A 15 58.88 -1.89 -20.69
N VAL A 16 59.14 -0.72 -21.29
CA VAL A 16 58.24 0.45 -21.20
C VAL A 16 56.95 0.21 -21.98
N MET A 17 56.99 -0.45 -23.14
CA MET A 17 55.77 -0.84 -23.86
C MET A 17 54.95 -1.89 -23.13
N ILE A 18 55.56 -2.88 -22.48
CA ILE A 18 54.83 -3.89 -21.69
C ILE A 18 54.19 -3.24 -20.45
N LEU A 19 54.87 -2.30 -19.79
CA LEU A 19 54.32 -1.58 -18.63
C LEU A 19 53.18 -0.63 -19.04
N ALA A 20 53.29 0.02 -20.20
CA ALA A 20 52.23 0.86 -20.76
C ALA A 20 51.01 0.04 -21.24
N LEU A 21 51.24 -1.16 -21.77
CA LEU A 21 50.16 -2.09 -22.16
C LEU A 21 49.44 -2.67 -20.93
N PHE A 22 50.14 -2.83 -19.80
CA PHE A 22 49.54 -3.23 -18.53
C PHE A 22 48.68 -2.12 -17.91
N PHE A 23 49.10 -0.85 -18.04
CA PHE A 23 48.31 0.31 -17.57
C PHE A 23 47.14 0.67 -18.48
N ALA A 24 47.18 0.32 -19.76
CA ALA A 24 46.06 0.55 -20.69
C ALA A 24 44.87 -0.40 -20.47
N GLY A 25 45.04 -1.48 -19.69
CA GLY A 25 43.99 -2.44 -19.35
C GLY A 25 43.15 -2.07 -18.12
N THR A 26 43.55 -1.09 -17.32
CA THR A 26 42.74 -0.59 -16.20
C THR A 26 41.81 0.51 -16.67
N GLY A 27 40.94 0.18 -17.63
CA GLY A 27 39.73 0.97 -17.83
C GLY A 27 38.95 0.93 -16.52
N CYS A 28 38.63 2.10 -15.96
CA CYS A 28 37.70 2.23 -14.85
C CYS A 28 36.34 1.67 -15.25
N ALA A 29 36.15 0.36 -15.10
CA ALA A 29 34.82 -0.17 -14.91
C ALA A 29 34.22 0.57 -13.71
N PRO A 30 32.96 1.02 -13.77
CA PRO A 30 32.33 1.65 -12.62
C PRO A 30 32.29 0.61 -11.49
N LEU A 31 33.26 0.69 -10.58
CA LEU A 31 33.24 0.06 -9.26
C LEU A 31 32.25 0.83 -8.38
N GLY A 32 30.99 0.85 -8.83
CA GLY A 32 29.82 1.13 -8.01
C GLY A 32 29.08 -0.19 -7.82
N PRO A 33 28.65 -0.56 -6.61
CA PRO A 33 28.03 -1.86 -6.39
C PRO A 33 26.76 -1.99 -7.26
N PRO A 34 26.69 -2.94 -8.20
CA PRO A 34 25.44 -3.25 -8.92
C PRO A 34 24.36 -3.78 -7.97
N THR A 35 24.72 -4.07 -6.72
CA THR A 35 23.83 -4.55 -5.66
C THR A 35 22.88 -3.46 -5.19
N ILE A 36 23.23 -2.17 -5.14
CA ILE A 36 22.31 -1.14 -4.59
C ILE A 36 20.99 -1.04 -5.38
N ALA A 37 21.03 -1.15 -6.71
CA ALA A 37 19.83 -1.09 -7.55
C ALA A 37 19.01 -2.39 -7.45
N ARG A 38 19.68 -3.54 -7.44
CA ARG A 38 19.07 -4.87 -7.29
C ARG A 38 18.44 -5.05 -5.91
N ASP A 39 19.19 -4.71 -4.87
CA ASP A 39 18.77 -4.78 -3.49
C ASP A 39 17.59 -3.83 -3.25
N ARG A 40 17.63 -2.57 -3.73
CA ARG A 40 16.47 -1.66 -3.62
C ARG A 40 15.19 -2.23 -4.24
N PHE A 41 15.29 -2.92 -5.38
CA PHE A 41 14.14 -3.54 -6.04
C PHE A 41 13.62 -4.76 -5.29
N ASP A 42 14.51 -5.64 -4.83
CA ASP A 42 14.16 -6.82 -4.03
C ASP A 42 13.56 -6.38 -2.67
N TYR A 43 14.08 -5.30 -2.08
CA TYR A 43 13.59 -4.70 -0.84
C TYR A 43 12.21 -4.05 -0.97
N THR A 44 11.97 -3.21 -1.98
CA THR A 44 10.65 -2.60 -2.17
C THR A 44 9.58 -3.65 -2.43
N THR A 45 9.92 -4.71 -3.17
CA THR A 45 9.04 -5.86 -3.41
C THR A 45 8.74 -6.60 -2.11
N ALA A 46 9.75 -6.89 -1.29
CA ALA A 46 9.57 -7.56 0.00
C ALA A 46 8.71 -6.75 0.99
N ILE A 47 8.88 -5.42 1.01
CA ILE A 47 8.06 -4.53 1.85
C ILE A 47 6.60 -4.55 1.38
N ALA A 48 6.36 -4.40 0.08
CA ALA A 48 5.02 -4.43 -0.48
C ALA A 48 4.32 -5.77 -0.21
N ASP A 49 5.03 -6.89 -0.35
CA ASP A 49 4.52 -8.23 -0.05
C ASP A 49 4.23 -8.43 1.44
N SER A 50 5.11 -7.95 2.33
CA SER A 50 4.89 -7.97 3.77
C SER A 50 3.63 -7.21 4.14
N TRP A 51 3.45 -6.01 3.59
CA TRP A 51 2.29 -5.17 3.88
C TRP A 51 0.98 -5.79 3.36
N LYS A 52 0.97 -6.36 2.14
CA LYS A 52 -0.16 -7.16 1.64
C LYS A 52 -0.52 -8.30 2.59
N ARG A 53 0.48 -9.07 3.04
CA ARG A 53 0.26 -10.21 3.95
C ARG A 53 -0.25 -9.74 5.32
N GLN A 54 0.31 -8.67 5.89
CA GLN A 54 -0.15 -8.12 7.15
C GLN A 54 -1.60 -7.63 7.06
N MET A 55 -1.95 -6.93 5.99
CA MET A 55 -3.32 -6.46 5.75
C MET A 55 -4.28 -7.66 5.65
N LEU A 56 -3.95 -8.65 4.81
CA LEU A 56 -4.79 -9.85 4.66
C LEU A 56 -4.94 -10.61 5.99
N LEU A 57 -3.85 -10.78 6.74
CA LEU A 57 -3.89 -11.41 8.05
C LEU A 57 -4.79 -10.66 9.03
N ASN A 58 -4.75 -9.33 9.03
CA ASN A 58 -5.62 -8.52 9.89
C ASN A 58 -7.10 -8.68 9.53
N ILE A 59 -7.44 -8.74 8.24
CA ILE A 59 -8.83 -9.00 7.82
C ILE A 59 -9.28 -10.40 8.29
N VAL A 60 -8.41 -11.41 8.16
CA VAL A 60 -8.69 -12.77 8.64
C VAL A 60 -8.79 -12.82 10.17
N LYS A 61 -7.97 -12.08 10.92
CA LYS A 61 -8.10 -11.97 12.37
C LYS A 61 -9.46 -11.40 12.77
N ILE A 62 -9.87 -10.28 12.15
CA ILE A 62 -11.17 -9.66 12.38
C ILE A 62 -12.30 -10.65 12.07
N ARG A 63 -12.17 -11.44 11.00
CA ARG A 63 -13.13 -12.52 10.64
C ARG A 63 -13.38 -13.50 11.79
N TYR A 64 -12.33 -13.86 12.53
CA TYR A 64 -12.37 -14.79 13.66
C TYR A 64 -12.55 -14.11 15.03
N GLY A 65 -12.79 -12.79 15.05
CA GLY A 65 -12.98 -12.02 16.29
C GLY A 65 -11.70 -11.68 17.04
N ASP A 66 -10.53 -11.84 16.41
CA ASP A 66 -9.24 -11.44 16.97
C ASP A 66 -8.99 -9.93 16.76
N ALA A 67 -8.20 -9.33 17.65
CA ALA A 67 -7.75 -7.94 17.49
C ALA A 67 -6.75 -7.80 16.32
N PRO A 68 -6.97 -6.86 15.38
CA PRO A 68 -5.99 -6.58 14.33
C PRO A 68 -4.77 -5.87 14.92
N ILE A 69 -3.59 -6.11 14.32
CA ILE A 69 -2.33 -5.44 14.71
C ILE A 69 -1.75 -4.77 13.46
N PHE A 70 -1.68 -3.45 13.47
CA PHE A 70 -0.99 -2.67 12.44
C PHE A 70 0.37 -2.25 12.97
N LEU A 71 1.42 -2.56 12.21
CA LEU A 71 2.80 -2.16 12.51
C LEU A 71 3.17 -1.05 11.53
N ASP A 72 3.68 0.07 12.04
CA ASP A 72 4.27 1.11 11.21
C ASP A 72 5.77 0.83 11.04
N VAL A 73 6.30 1.05 9.83
CA VAL A 73 7.73 0.90 9.53
C VAL A 73 8.36 2.29 9.68
N VAL A 74 8.80 2.61 10.90
CA VAL A 74 9.20 3.98 11.27
C VAL A 74 10.53 4.40 10.66
N SER A 75 11.50 3.49 10.57
CA SER A 75 12.76 3.78 9.88
C SER A 75 13.51 2.49 9.56
N ILE A 76 14.23 2.51 8.43
CA ILE A 76 15.18 1.47 8.03
C ILE A 76 16.54 2.15 7.99
N ILE A 77 17.46 1.74 8.87
CA ILE A 77 18.85 2.19 8.85
C ILE A 77 19.70 1.05 8.28
N ASN A 78 20.21 1.23 7.06
CA ASN A 78 21.17 0.30 6.48
C ASN A 78 22.57 0.66 6.99
N GLN A 79 23.19 -0.22 7.76
CA GLN A 79 24.56 -0.06 8.21
C GLN A 79 25.46 -1.00 7.39
N TYR A 80 26.28 -0.42 6.51
CA TYR A 80 27.28 -1.18 5.74
C TYR A 80 28.61 -1.11 6.48
N SER A 81 29.14 -2.25 6.94
CA SER A 81 30.51 -2.34 7.45
C SER A 81 31.32 -3.30 6.56
N LEU A 82 32.33 -2.77 5.89
CA LEU A 82 33.33 -3.57 5.20
C LEU A 82 34.56 -3.68 6.10
N GLU A 83 34.71 -4.80 6.81
CA GLU A 83 35.94 -5.10 7.54
C GLU A 83 36.91 -5.82 6.59
N THR A 84 38.02 -5.14 6.28
CA THR A 84 39.13 -5.73 5.51
C THR A 84 40.32 -5.85 6.46
N GLU A 85 40.62 -7.07 6.90
CA GLU A 85 41.83 -7.34 7.69
C GLU A 85 42.95 -7.80 6.76
N LEU A 86 43.98 -6.98 6.61
CA LEU A 86 45.21 -7.32 5.87
C LEU A 86 46.24 -7.82 6.87
N ARG A 87 46.47 -9.14 6.94
CA ARG A 87 47.57 -9.72 7.71
C ARG A 87 48.75 -10.00 6.78
N GLY A 88 49.80 -9.20 6.92
CA GLY A 88 51.10 -9.44 6.27
C GLY A 88 52.16 -9.72 7.33
N THR A 89 52.67 -10.96 7.39
CA THR A 89 53.81 -11.29 8.24
C THR A 89 55.07 -11.43 7.37
N PHE A 90 56.00 -10.48 7.49
CA PHE A 90 57.31 -10.56 6.87
C PHE A 90 58.35 -10.91 7.94
N GLY A 91 58.75 -12.18 7.98
CA GLY A 91 59.83 -12.67 8.83
C GLY A 91 60.98 -13.23 7.99
N TRP A 92 62.21 -12.80 8.28
CA TRP A 92 63.41 -13.38 7.69
C TRP A 92 64.03 -14.32 8.72
N SER A 93 64.08 -15.62 8.43
CA SER A 93 64.78 -16.61 9.26
C SER A 93 65.77 -17.38 8.40
N PHE A 94 66.98 -17.60 8.92
CA PHE A 94 68.03 -18.36 8.26
C PHE A 94 67.93 -19.86 8.64
N PRO A 95 68.46 -20.80 7.82
CA PRO A 95 68.13 -22.26 7.85
C PRO A 95 68.26 -22.94 9.23
N PRO A 96 67.49 -24.02 9.53
CA PRO A 96 67.01 -25.02 8.56
C PRO A 96 65.51 -24.99 8.20
N ASN A 97 64.72 -24.04 8.68
CA ASN A 97 63.27 -24.03 8.45
C ASN A 97 62.85 -23.02 7.36
N ALA A 98 62.03 -23.49 6.42
CA ALA A 98 61.68 -22.83 5.17
C ALA A 98 61.05 -21.43 5.34
N ASN A 99 61.46 -20.52 4.44
CA ASN A 99 60.83 -19.21 4.24
C ASN A 99 59.35 -19.39 3.86
N ARG A 100 58.45 -19.06 4.78
CA ARG A 100 57.01 -18.99 4.49
C ARG A 100 56.60 -17.53 4.47
N GLN A 101 56.35 -17.00 3.27
CA GLN A 101 55.61 -15.76 3.08
C GLN A 101 54.16 -16.14 2.89
N GLU A 102 53.31 -15.75 3.83
CA GLU A 102 51.87 -15.96 3.75
C GLU A 102 51.19 -14.60 3.70
N VAL A 103 50.56 -14.32 2.57
CA VAL A 103 49.70 -13.15 2.37
C VAL A 103 48.28 -13.68 2.28
N GLY A 104 47.50 -13.46 3.32
CA GLY A 104 46.09 -13.85 3.39
C GLY A 104 45.20 -12.63 3.58
N GLY A 105 44.17 -12.50 2.75
CA GLY A 105 43.08 -11.54 2.96
C GLY A 105 41.83 -12.28 3.43
N ALA A 106 41.22 -11.85 4.53
CA ALA A 106 39.91 -12.30 4.94
C ALA A 106 38.94 -11.10 4.84
N GLY A 107 37.98 -11.19 3.92
CA GLY A 107 36.87 -10.24 3.83
C GLY A 107 35.64 -10.81 4.51
N ARG A 108 35.07 -10.10 5.48
CA ARG A 108 33.77 -10.46 6.07
C ARG A 108 32.76 -9.39 5.69
N TYR A 109 31.74 -9.79 4.94
CA TYR A 109 30.61 -8.94 4.57
C TYR A 109 29.47 -9.19 5.56
N TYR A 110 29.09 -8.14 6.31
CA TYR A 110 27.93 -8.18 7.21
C TYR A 110 26.85 -7.25 6.66
N ASP A 111 25.67 -7.81 6.36
CA ASP A 111 24.45 -7.06 6.08
C ASP A 111 23.41 -7.43 7.15
N ARG A 112 23.05 -6.48 8.00
CA ARG A 112 22.03 -6.63 9.04
C ARG A 112 21.16 -5.38 9.08
N PRO A 113 20.11 -5.27 8.25
CA PRO A 113 19.17 -4.17 8.39
C PRO A 113 18.48 -4.25 9.75
N THR A 114 18.54 -3.17 10.52
CA THR A 114 17.69 -3.05 11.72
C THR A 114 16.37 -2.46 11.28
N ILE A 115 15.32 -3.29 11.23
CA ILE A 115 13.96 -2.83 10.93
C ILE A 115 13.31 -2.44 12.26
N THR A 116 13.05 -1.15 12.45
CA THR A 116 12.34 -0.67 13.63
C THR A 116 10.84 -0.66 13.33
N TYR A 117 10.12 -1.62 13.89
CA TYR A 117 8.66 -1.62 13.89
C TYR A 117 8.16 -0.87 15.12
N ALA A 118 7.35 0.16 14.93
CA ALA A 118 6.59 0.75 16.02
C ALA A 118 5.14 0.27 15.91
N PRO A 119 4.61 -0.48 16.88
CA PRO A 119 3.21 -0.87 16.85
C PRO A 119 2.36 0.39 17.06
N LEU A 120 1.34 0.57 16.22
CA LEU A 120 0.30 1.55 16.49
C LEU A 120 -0.43 1.09 17.76
N THR A 121 -0.20 1.76 18.89
CA THR A 121 -0.79 1.39 20.19
C THR A 121 -1.52 2.56 20.83
N GLY A 122 -2.41 2.25 21.78
CA GLY A 122 -3.10 3.25 22.59
C GLY A 122 -4.07 4.13 21.80
N GLN A 123 -4.03 5.44 22.06
CA GLN A 123 -5.00 6.41 21.53
C GLN A 123 -4.86 6.62 20.02
N ASN A 124 -3.65 6.59 19.46
CA ASN A 124 -3.43 6.81 18.03
C ASN A 124 -3.99 5.67 17.18
N PHE A 125 -3.85 4.42 17.65
CA PHE A 125 -4.50 3.26 17.01
C PHE A 125 -6.02 3.36 17.04
N ALA A 126 -6.61 3.63 18.21
CA ALA A 126 -8.05 3.77 18.35
C ALA A 126 -8.58 4.92 17.48
N ARG A 127 -7.86 6.05 17.44
CA ARG A 127 -8.24 7.19 16.61
C ARG A 127 -8.17 6.87 15.12
N ASN A 128 -7.08 6.28 14.63
CA ASN A 128 -6.92 6.00 13.20
C ASN A 128 -7.88 4.91 12.70
N LEU A 129 -8.17 3.91 13.54
CA LEU A 129 -9.04 2.80 13.14
C LEU A 129 -10.53 3.12 13.31
N MET A 130 -10.90 3.89 14.34
CA MET A 130 -12.30 4.14 14.71
C MET A 130 -12.84 5.49 14.23
N THR A 131 -11.98 6.45 13.86
CA THR A 131 -12.46 7.74 13.35
C THR A 131 -12.93 7.55 11.90
N PRO A 132 -14.17 7.98 11.56
CA PRO A 132 -14.65 7.98 10.19
C PRO A 132 -13.78 8.84 9.26
N ILE A 133 -13.61 8.40 8.02
CA ILE A 133 -12.84 9.14 7.02
C ILE A 133 -13.53 10.47 6.72
N ALA A 134 -12.81 11.60 6.74
CA ALA A 134 -13.45 12.90 6.47
C ALA A 134 -14.12 12.92 5.07
N PRO A 135 -15.35 13.49 4.92
CA PRO A 135 -16.01 13.61 3.62
C PRO A 135 -15.15 14.29 2.55
N ALA A 136 -14.33 15.27 2.95
CA ALA A 136 -13.39 15.93 2.05
C ALA A 136 -12.40 14.93 1.41
N THR A 137 -11.84 13.98 2.19
CA THR A 137 -10.94 12.95 1.67
C THR A 137 -11.65 12.04 0.67
N VAL A 138 -12.88 11.62 0.97
CA VAL A 138 -13.70 10.78 0.07
C VAL A 138 -13.95 11.51 -1.25
N MET A 139 -14.35 12.77 -1.18
CA MET A 139 -14.65 13.55 -2.38
C MET A 139 -13.37 13.90 -3.17
N SER A 140 -12.23 14.11 -2.52
CA SER A 140 -10.93 14.28 -3.19
C SER A 140 -10.52 13.04 -3.99
N LEU A 141 -10.83 11.82 -3.51
CA LEU A 141 -10.61 10.60 -4.30
C LEU A 141 -11.48 10.59 -5.56
N VAL A 142 -12.74 10.96 -5.44
CA VAL A 142 -13.66 11.07 -6.58
C VAL A 142 -13.17 12.10 -7.61
N GLU A 143 -12.71 13.26 -7.14
CA GLU A 143 -12.14 14.32 -8.01
C GLU A 143 -10.84 13.86 -8.67
N GLY A 144 -10.01 13.09 -7.97
CA GLY A 144 -8.80 12.45 -8.49
C GLY A 144 -9.06 11.37 -9.56
N GLY A 145 -10.32 11.12 -9.92
CA GLY A 145 -10.71 10.19 -10.98
C GLY A 145 -10.97 8.75 -10.51
N TYR A 146 -10.94 8.49 -9.20
CA TYR A 146 -11.36 7.18 -8.69
C TYR A 146 -12.86 6.97 -8.95
N PRO A 147 -13.28 5.76 -9.38
CA PRO A 147 -14.69 5.49 -9.67
C PRO A 147 -15.59 5.75 -8.46
N ILE A 148 -16.55 6.66 -8.60
CA ILE A 148 -17.41 7.10 -7.50
C ILE A 148 -18.24 5.96 -6.91
N ASP A 149 -18.69 5.03 -7.74
CA ASP A 149 -19.37 3.81 -7.33
C ASP A 149 -18.50 2.96 -6.40
N LEU A 150 -17.22 2.76 -6.72
CA LEU A 150 -16.31 2.01 -5.85
C LEU A 150 -15.96 2.77 -4.57
N VAL A 151 -15.67 4.07 -4.68
CA VAL A 151 -15.32 4.91 -3.53
C VAL A 151 -16.48 4.95 -2.53
N PHE A 152 -17.70 5.20 -3.00
CA PHE A 152 -18.86 5.30 -2.12
C PHE A 152 -19.24 3.92 -1.56
N ARG A 153 -19.16 2.87 -2.38
CA ARG A 153 -19.46 1.52 -1.91
C ARG A 153 -18.57 1.07 -0.76
N ILE A 154 -17.30 1.49 -0.73
CA ILE A 154 -16.35 1.10 0.32
C ILE A 154 -16.34 2.10 1.48
N LEU A 155 -16.26 3.40 1.18
CA LEU A 155 -15.95 4.42 2.19
C LEU A 155 -17.20 5.09 2.79
N VAL A 156 -18.38 4.89 2.22
CA VAL A 156 -19.60 5.58 2.62
C VAL A 156 -20.58 4.61 3.28
N HIS A 157 -21.08 5.00 4.44
CA HIS A 157 -22.12 4.29 5.18
C HIS A 157 -23.51 4.71 4.68
N SER A 158 -23.75 6.01 4.48
CA SER A 158 -24.99 6.50 3.88
C SER A 158 -24.82 7.84 3.16
N VAL A 159 -25.71 8.11 2.21
CA VAL A 159 -25.83 9.41 1.52
C VAL A 159 -27.29 9.87 1.59
N ASN A 160 -27.56 11.00 2.22
CA ASN A 160 -28.91 11.55 2.43
C ASN A 160 -29.93 10.51 2.95
N GLY A 161 -29.50 9.67 3.89
CA GLY A 161 -30.33 8.61 4.46
C GLY A 161 -30.37 7.31 3.66
N LEU A 162 -29.93 7.27 2.39
CA LEU A 162 -29.78 6.02 1.63
C LEU A 162 -28.61 5.21 2.18
N GLN A 163 -28.92 4.03 2.73
CA GLN A 163 -27.97 3.21 3.46
C GLN A 163 -27.25 2.24 2.54
N ASN A 164 -25.94 2.14 2.73
CA ASN A 164 -25.11 1.11 2.13
C ASN A 164 -25.18 -0.18 3.00
N GLN A 165 -24.66 -1.30 2.52
CA GLN A 165 -24.55 -2.52 3.33
C GLN A 165 -23.66 -2.26 4.56
N PHE A 166 -24.04 -2.71 5.75
CA PHE A 166 -23.18 -2.54 6.93
C PHE A 166 -23.40 -3.61 8.00
N GLY A 167 -22.51 -3.58 8.99
CA GLY A 167 -22.62 -4.35 10.24
C GLY A 167 -22.13 -5.79 10.16
N GLY A 168 -21.61 -6.23 9.01
CA GLY A 168 -20.92 -7.50 8.82
C GLY A 168 -21.69 -8.69 9.42
N SER A 169 -20.99 -9.58 10.13
CA SER A 169 -21.62 -10.75 10.77
C SER A 169 -22.40 -10.42 12.05
N ALA A 170 -22.21 -9.25 12.66
CA ALA A 170 -22.80 -8.90 13.97
C ALA A 170 -24.16 -8.22 13.87
N ARG A 171 -24.34 -7.31 12.90
CA ARG A 171 -25.59 -6.58 12.67
C ARG A 171 -25.84 -6.44 11.17
N LYS A 172 -26.18 -7.56 10.53
CA LYS A 172 -26.36 -7.61 9.08
C LYS A 172 -27.44 -6.63 8.61
N HIS A 173 -27.02 -5.62 7.85
CA HIS A 173 -27.91 -4.72 7.12
C HIS A 173 -27.53 -4.73 5.64
N TYR A 174 -28.51 -5.02 4.80
CA TYR A 174 -28.38 -4.96 3.35
C TYR A 174 -28.48 -3.51 2.88
N ALA A 175 -27.89 -3.19 1.74
CA ALA A 175 -28.00 -1.84 1.20
C ALA A 175 -29.44 -1.57 0.75
N ASP A 176 -29.86 -0.31 0.83
CA ASP A 176 -31.11 0.13 0.20
C ASP A 176 -30.99 -0.08 -1.33
N PRO A 177 -32.00 -0.64 -2.03
CA PRO A 177 -31.95 -0.82 -3.47
C PRO A 177 -31.64 0.47 -4.24
N GLU A 178 -32.15 1.60 -3.74
CA GLU A 178 -31.93 2.95 -4.23
C GLU A 178 -30.47 3.40 -4.10
N PHE A 179 -29.72 2.89 -3.13
CA PHE A 179 -28.29 3.19 -2.96
C PHE A 179 -27.49 2.69 -4.16
N TYR A 180 -27.72 1.47 -4.64
CA TYR A 180 -27.06 0.97 -5.84
C TYR A 180 -27.45 1.74 -7.10
N GLN A 181 -28.73 2.11 -7.23
CA GLN A 181 -29.19 2.96 -8.34
C GLN A 181 -28.50 4.32 -8.33
N LEU A 182 -28.31 4.91 -7.14
CA LEU A 182 -27.56 6.14 -6.97
C LEU A 182 -26.11 5.98 -7.46
N LEU A 183 -25.42 4.90 -7.07
CA LEU A 183 -24.03 4.65 -7.48
C LEU A 183 -23.89 4.53 -9.00
N GLU A 184 -24.79 3.79 -9.66
CA GLU A 184 -24.79 3.63 -11.12
C GLU A 184 -24.96 4.99 -11.83
N LYS A 185 -25.92 5.80 -11.37
CA LYS A 185 -26.18 7.14 -11.94
C LYS A 185 -25.03 8.11 -11.68
N LEU A 186 -24.48 8.10 -10.46
CA LEU A 186 -23.29 8.88 -10.11
C LEU A 186 -22.12 8.49 -11.00
N ARG A 187 -21.90 7.20 -11.25
CA ARG A 187 -20.82 6.72 -12.12
C ARG A 187 -21.03 7.13 -13.57
N HIS A 188 -22.24 7.01 -14.10
CA HIS A 188 -22.58 7.50 -15.44
C HIS A 188 -22.28 9.01 -15.57
N ASN A 189 -22.70 9.79 -14.58
CA ASN A 189 -22.50 11.24 -14.56
C ASN A 189 -21.02 11.66 -14.33
N GLN A 190 -20.25 10.85 -13.60
CA GLN A 190 -18.80 11.04 -13.44
C GLN A 190 -18.08 10.82 -14.77
N MET A 191 -18.41 9.75 -15.49
CA MET A 191 -17.77 9.43 -16.79
C MET A 191 -18.07 10.47 -17.88
N SER A 192 -19.19 11.19 -17.78
CA SER A 192 -19.50 12.29 -18.69
C SER A 192 -18.72 13.57 -18.37
N GLY A 193 -18.12 13.70 -17.17
CA GLY A 193 -17.41 14.89 -16.72
C GLY A 193 -18.34 16.04 -16.26
N ALA A 194 -19.62 15.76 -15.99
CA ALA A 194 -20.58 16.78 -15.57
C ALA A 194 -20.66 16.99 -14.05
N VAL A 195 -19.92 16.21 -13.26
CA VAL A 195 -19.77 16.41 -11.81
C VAL A 195 -18.40 17.00 -11.52
N ALA A 196 -18.36 18.09 -10.74
CA ALA A 196 -17.12 18.67 -10.25
C ALA A 196 -17.23 18.97 -8.74
N LEU A 197 -16.15 18.68 -8.02
CA LEU A 197 -16.01 19.10 -6.63
C LEU A 197 -15.46 20.52 -6.59
N ARG A 198 -15.95 21.33 -5.66
CA ARG A 198 -15.35 22.62 -5.31
C ARG A 198 -15.22 22.71 -3.80
N VAL A 199 -14.05 23.07 -3.32
CA VAL A 199 -13.87 23.44 -1.91
C VAL A 199 -13.99 24.95 -1.81
N LYS A 200 -15.03 25.46 -1.17
CA LYS A 200 -15.12 26.88 -0.82
C LYS A 200 -14.42 27.07 0.53
N LYS A 201 -13.31 27.80 0.55
CA LYS A 201 -12.71 28.25 1.81
C LYS A 201 -13.49 29.48 2.28
N GLU A 202 -14.43 29.30 3.19
CA GLU A 202 -14.97 30.42 3.97
C GLU A 202 -14.15 30.56 5.27
N GLU A 203 -14.07 31.77 5.82
CA GLU A 203 -13.10 32.21 6.84
C GLU A 203 -13.03 31.36 8.13
N ASN A 204 -13.92 30.38 8.34
CA ASN A 204 -13.79 29.45 9.47
C ASN A 204 -14.28 28.01 9.22
N LYS A 205 -14.75 27.65 8.02
CA LYS A 205 -15.10 26.28 7.63
C LYS A 205 -14.84 26.12 6.13
N GLY A 206 -13.98 25.18 5.76
CA GLY A 206 -13.81 24.78 4.36
C GLY A 206 -15.04 24.02 3.92
N ASP A 207 -16.09 24.72 3.51
CA ASP A 207 -17.33 24.11 3.06
C ASP A 207 -17.08 23.38 1.73
N LEU A 208 -17.29 22.07 1.77
CA LEU A 208 -17.20 21.20 0.60
C LEU A 208 -18.47 21.38 -0.21
N VAL A 209 -18.35 21.74 -1.49
CA VAL A 209 -19.49 22.00 -2.37
C VAL A 209 -19.41 21.10 -3.59
N LEU A 210 -20.43 20.27 -3.79
CA LEU A 210 -20.58 19.49 -5.01
C LEU A 210 -21.29 20.35 -6.06
N VAL A 211 -20.70 20.45 -7.25
CA VAL A 211 -21.25 21.23 -8.36
C VAL A 211 -21.61 20.32 -9.52
N PHE A 212 -22.88 20.35 -9.92
CA PHE A 212 -23.36 19.73 -11.14
C PHE A 212 -23.24 20.75 -12.27
N ARG A 213 -22.33 20.48 -13.21
CA ARG A 213 -22.14 21.31 -14.39
C ARG A 213 -23.30 21.09 -15.35
N LYS A 214 -23.82 22.18 -15.93
CA LYS A 214 -24.73 22.07 -17.07
C LYS A 214 -23.97 21.47 -18.25
N GLN A 215 -24.49 20.38 -18.80
CA GLN A 215 -23.96 19.75 -20.01
C GLN A 215 -25.03 19.75 -21.07
N GLY A 216 -24.70 20.11 -22.31
CA GLY A 216 -25.67 20.15 -23.41
C GLY A 216 -26.22 18.78 -23.86
N LYS A 217 -25.85 17.69 -23.18
CA LYS A 217 -26.35 16.33 -23.46
C LYS A 217 -27.58 16.04 -22.60
N LYS A 218 -28.74 15.90 -23.22
CA LYS A 218 -30.03 15.63 -22.57
C LYS A 218 -30.00 14.42 -21.61
N GLU A 219 -29.27 13.37 -21.96
CA GLU A 219 -29.14 12.15 -21.15
C GLU A 219 -28.44 12.41 -19.81
N VAL A 220 -27.38 13.22 -19.81
CA VAL A 220 -26.61 13.57 -18.60
C VAL A 220 -27.42 14.50 -17.72
N GLU A 221 -28.18 15.43 -18.31
CA GLU A 221 -29.11 16.28 -17.55
C GLU A 221 -30.24 15.48 -16.91
N ALA A 222 -30.80 14.49 -17.61
CA ALA A 222 -31.81 13.58 -17.06
C ALA A 222 -31.24 12.76 -15.89
N THR A 223 -30.05 12.18 -16.05
CA THR A 223 -29.36 11.45 -14.98
C THR A 223 -29.09 12.37 -13.77
N GLY A 224 -28.69 13.61 -14.00
CA GLY A 224 -28.50 14.60 -12.94
C GLY A 224 -29.78 14.91 -12.16
N LYS A 225 -30.94 15.01 -12.84
CA LYS A 225 -32.24 15.17 -12.17
C LYS A 225 -32.62 13.97 -11.33
N GLU A 226 -32.37 12.76 -11.82
CA GLU A 226 -32.64 11.53 -11.07
C GLU A 226 -31.76 11.42 -9.82
N ILE A 227 -30.47 11.78 -9.90
CA ILE A 227 -29.58 11.86 -8.73
C ILE A 227 -30.14 12.82 -7.69
N ARG A 228 -30.55 14.03 -8.12
CA ARG A 228 -31.16 15.00 -7.20
C ARG A 228 -32.42 14.46 -6.54
N ARG A 229 -33.29 13.79 -7.32
CA ARG A 229 -34.52 13.17 -6.79
C ARG A 229 -34.22 12.07 -5.76
N LEU A 230 -33.27 11.18 -6.06
CA LEU A 230 -32.86 10.11 -5.13
C LEU A 230 -32.30 10.68 -3.82
N LEU A 231 -31.56 11.78 -3.90
CA LEU A 231 -30.97 12.44 -2.74
C LEU A 231 -31.91 13.44 -2.04
N GLY A 232 -33.14 13.65 -2.55
CA GLY A 232 -34.05 14.66 -1.99
C GLY A 232 -33.55 16.11 -2.15
N LEU A 233 -32.75 16.38 -3.19
CA LEU A 233 -32.17 17.69 -3.47
C LEU A 233 -33.06 18.54 -4.35
N LYS A 234 -32.91 19.86 -4.23
CA LYS A 234 -33.56 20.86 -5.07
C LYS A 234 -33.30 20.62 -6.56
N GLU A 235 -34.35 20.34 -7.34
CA GLU A 235 -34.24 19.86 -8.73
C GLU A 235 -33.44 20.79 -9.67
N ASN A 236 -33.57 22.09 -9.46
CA ASN A 236 -32.92 23.14 -10.25
C ASN A 236 -31.61 23.65 -9.62
N GLY A 237 -31.17 23.07 -8.50
CA GLY A 237 -29.91 23.39 -7.85
C GLY A 237 -28.70 22.87 -8.62
N ASN A 238 -27.64 23.68 -8.68
CA ASN A 238 -26.37 23.29 -9.30
C ASN A 238 -25.23 23.18 -8.30
N GLU A 239 -25.39 23.72 -7.09
CA GLU A 239 -24.40 23.67 -6.01
C GLU A 239 -25.08 23.10 -4.77
N PHE A 240 -24.45 22.12 -4.14
CA PHE A 240 -24.95 21.47 -2.92
C PHE A 240 -23.82 21.36 -1.91
N ARG A 241 -24.07 21.75 -0.66
CA ARG A 241 -23.07 21.63 0.39
C ARG A 241 -22.96 20.19 0.87
N VAL A 242 -21.75 19.64 0.90
CA VAL A 242 -21.48 18.31 1.44
C VAL A 242 -21.12 18.44 2.90
N VAL A 243 -21.89 17.78 3.77
CA VAL A 243 -21.72 17.80 5.22
C VAL A 243 -21.51 16.39 5.75
N TYR A 244 -20.82 16.25 6.86
CA TYR A 244 -20.75 14.97 7.56
C TYR A 244 -22.04 14.76 8.37
N GLY A 245 -22.75 13.65 8.11
CA GLY A 245 -23.99 13.34 8.84
C GLY A 245 -24.81 12.25 8.17
N SER A 246 -25.77 11.69 8.89
CA SER A 246 -26.67 10.65 8.37
C SER A 246 -27.87 11.20 7.59
N ALA A 247 -28.26 12.45 7.86
CA ALA A 247 -29.39 13.12 7.22
C ALA A 247 -29.06 14.59 6.94
N PRO A 248 -29.54 15.15 5.82
CA PRO A 248 -29.32 16.55 5.46
C PRO A 248 -30.23 17.47 6.28
N ALA A 249 -29.81 18.73 6.51
CA ALA A 249 -30.66 19.71 7.18
C ALA A 249 -31.65 20.40 6.20
N SER A 250 -31.36 20.38 4.90
CA SER A 250 -32.19 20.96 3.84
C SER A 250 -32.00 20.27 2.49
N ASP A 251 -32.78 20.65 1.48
CA ASP A 251 -32.68 20.19 0.09
C ASP A 251 -31.48 20.80 -0.68
N GLU A 252 -30.66 21.60 -0.01
CA GLU A 252 -29.42 22.21 -0.52
C GLU A 252 -28.15 21.52 0.03
N GLU A 253 -28.34 20.42 0.78
CA GLU A 253 -27.26 19.69 1.44
C GLU A 253 -27.19 18.20 1.04
N ILE A 254 -25.96 17.71 0.93
CA ILE A 254 -25.63 16.30 0.83
C ILE A 254 -24.99 15.88 2.14
N ALA A 255 -25.72 15.18 2.98
CA ALA A 255 -25.21 14.51 4.17
C ALA A 255 -24.52 13.21 3.77
N LEU A 256 -23.21 13.15 4.04
CA LEU A 256 -22.36 12.01 3.77
C LEU A 256 -21.88 11.42 5.10
N LEU A 257 -22.40 10.24 5.45
CA LEU A 257 -21.87 9.47 6.57
C LEU A 257 -20.82 8.53 6.04
N THR A 258 -19.57 8.74 6.44
CA THR A 258 -18.43 7.93 6.02
C THR A 258 -18.12 6.82 7.02
N ARG A 259 -17.41 5.79 6.56
CA ARG A 259 -17.00 4.66 7.38
C ARG A 259 -15.65 4.92 8.04
N SER A 260 -15.44 4.30 9.20
CA SER A 260 -14.10 4.10 9.74
C SER A 260 -13.38 2.95 9.05
N ILE A 261 -12.06 2.86 9.23
CA ILE A 261 -11.30 1.71 8.73
C ILE A 261 -11.78 0.42 9.44
N SER A 262 -12.11 0.45 10.74
CA SER A 262 -12.64 -0.74 11.42
C SER A 262 -13.93 -1.26 10.78
N GLU A 263 -14.84 -0.36 10.41
CA GLU A 263 -16.10 -0.74 9.74
C GLU A 263 -15.84 -1.34 8.37
N ILE A 264 -14.94 -0.75 7.58
CA ILE A 264 -14.55 -1.26 6.25
C ILE A 264 -13.96 -2.67 6.37
N LEU A 265 -13.01 -2.87 7.27
CA LEU A 265 -12.37 -4.17 7.47
C LEU A 265 -13.35 -5.21 8.02
N SER A 266 -14.25 -4.80 8.91
CA SER A 266 -15.30 -5.69 9.45
C SER A 266 -16.25 -6.14 8.35
N ASP A 267 -16.68 -5.23 7.47
CA ASP A 267 -17.58 -5.54 6.35
C ASP A 267 -16.92 -6.51 5.35
N ILE A 268 -15.68 -6.21 4.93
CA ILE A 268 -14.90 -7.08 4.04
C ILE A 268 -14.70 -8.46 4.68
N SER A 269 -14.30 -8.49 5.95
CA SER A 269 -14.06 -9.74 6.68
C SER A 269 -15.30 -10.62 6.67
N SER A 270 -16.51 -10.07 6.80
CA SER A 270 -17.74 -10.86 6.90
C SER A 270 -18.04 -11.72 5.64
N THR A 271 -17.46 -11.36 4.49
CA THR A 271 -17.63 -12.04 3.20
C THR A 271 -16.57 -13.11 2.91
N ILE A 272 -15.57 -13.26 3.78
CA ILE A 272 -14.50 -14.25 3.60
C ILE A 272 -15.05 -15.67 3.71
N GLU A 273 -14.65 -16.53 2.77
CA GLU A 273 -14.91 -17.95 2.79
C GLU A 273 -14.19 -18.61 3.98
N VAL A 274 -14.91 -19.40 4.77
CA VAL A 274 -14.35 -20.10 5.93
C VAL A 274 -14.71 -21.58 5.89
N PRO A 275 -13.87 -22.47 6.49
CA PRO A 275 -14.19 -23.89 6.57
C PRO A 275 -15.50 -24.15 7.30
N ALA A 276 -16.32 -25.07 6.78
CA ALA A 276 -17.60 -25.43 7.38
C ALA A 276 -17.48 -25.90 8.83
N ASP A 277 -16.42 -26.64 9.15
CA ASP A 277 -16.15 -27.13 10.50
C ASP A 277 -15.95 -25.98 11.51
N HIS A 278 -15.29 -24.89 11.10
CA HIS A 278 -15.10 -23.72 11.97
C HIS A 278 -16.44 -23.03 12.29
N VAL A 279 -17.39 -23.05 11.36
CA VAL A 279 -18.74 -22.53 11.56
C VAL A 279 -19.53 -23.46 12.49
N ALA A 280 -19.48 -24.77 12.25
CA ALA A 280 -20.15 -25.77 13.07
C ALA A 280 -19.67 -25.74 14.54
N GLU A 281 -18.37 -25.52 14.76
CA GLU A 281 -17.75 -25.38 16.07
C GLU A 281 -17.91 -23.98 16.70
N LYS A 282 -18.64 -23.05 16.05
CA LYS A 282 -18.86 -21.67 16.51
C LYS A 282 -17.57 -20.85 16.70
N ARG A 283 -16.48 -21.22 16.02
CA ARG A 283 -15.23 -20.44 16.00
C ARG A 283 -15.37 -19.17 15.17
N VAL A 284 -16.31 -19.19 14.22
CA VAL A 284 -16.53 -18.12 13.26
C VAL A 284 -18.00 -18.14 12.82
N PRO A 285 -18.67 -16.98 12.65
CA PRO A 285 -20.01 -16.94 12.06
C PRO A 285 -20.04 -17.52 10.63
N PRO A 286 -21.19 -17.90 10.06
CA PRO A 286 -21.30 -18.24 8.64
C PRO A 286 -20.86 -17.09 7.72
N THR A 287 -20.29 -17.40 6.55
CA THR A 287 -19.92 -16.40 5.53
C THR A 287 -21.16 -15.66 5.03
N MET A 288 -21.07 -14.33 4.98
CA MET A 288 -22.15 -13.50 4.45
C MET A 288 -22.23 -13.65 2.94
N LYS A 289 -23.41 -14.05 2.43
CA LYS A 289 -23.67 -14.09 0.99
C LYS A 289 -23.76 -12.67 0.42
N PRO A 290 -23.18 -12.42 -0.76
CA PRO A 290 -23.36 -11.16 -1.50
C PRO A 290 -24.83 -10.89 -1.83
N GLU A 291 -25.16 -9.63 -2.10
CA GLU A 291 -26.52 -9.19 -2.47
C GLU A 291 -26.86 -9.45 -3.95
N GLY A 292 -25.85 -9.74 -4.76
CA GLY A 292 -26.00 -10.08 -6.18
C GLY A 292 -24.65 -10.18 -6.89
N GLU A 293 -24.61 -9.77 -8.15
CA GLU A 293 -23.39 -9.71 -8.97
C GLU A 293 -22.91 -8.27 -9.18
N GLY A 294 -21.71 -8.11 -9.74
CA GLY A 294 -21.13 -6.80 -10.05
C GLY A 294 -21.01 -5.89 -8.83
N ILE A 295 -21.64 -4.71 -8.88
CA ILE A 295 -21.64 -3.73 -7.78
C ILE A 295 -22.39 -4.21 -6.54
N ARG A 296 -23.12 -5.33 -6.62
CA ARG A 296 -23.80 -5.99 -5.48
C ARG A 296 -23.08 -7.26 -5.00
N GLY A 297 -21.97 -7.63 -5.64
CA GLY A 297 -21.18 -8.82 -5.34
C GLY A 297 -20.31 -8.73 -4.10
N ALA A 298 -19.45 -9.71 -3.83
CA ALA A 298 -18.41 -9.53 -2.82
C ALA A 298 -17.45 -8.40 -3.24
N LEU A 299 -16.99 -7.58 -2.28
CA LEU A 299 -15.98 -6.55 -2.57
C LEU A 299 -14.63 -7.18 -2.90
N ILE A 300 -14.14 -8.06 -2.03
CA ILE A 300 -12.86 -8.75 -2.21
C ILE A 300 -13.12 -10.22 -1.95
N ARG A 301 -12.83 -11.08 -2.92
CA ARG A 301 -12.93 -12.53 -2.77
C ARG A 301 -11.66 -13.05 -2.12
N ILE A 302 -11.81 -13.56 -0.90
CA ILE A 302 -10.74 -14.19 -0.13
C ILE A 302 -11.15 -15.64 0.08
N HIS A 303 -10.36 -16.54 -0.49
CA HIS A 303 -10.57 -17.98 -0.46
C HIS A 303 -9.92 -18.59 0.78
N CYS A 304 -10.39 -19.78 1.15
CA CYS A 304 -9.77 -20.61 2.18
C CYS A 304 -9.50 -22.02 1.66
N SER A 305 -8.29 -22.53 1.88
CA SER A 305 -7.87 -23.88 1.52
C SER A 305 -6.93 -24.47 2.57
N ARG A 306 -6.74 -25.79 2.57
CA ARG A 306 -5.77 -26.45 3.48
C ARG A 306 -4.33 -26.24 3.05
N GLU A 307 -4.11 -26.09 1.74
CA GLU A 307 -2.80 -25.86 1.13
C GLU A 307 -2.78 -24.50 0.45
N VAL A 308 -1.59 -23.94 0.28
CA VAL A 308 -1.41 -22.63 -0.36
C VAL A 308 -1.59 -22.74 -1.88
N SER A 309 -2.34 -21.82 -2.48
CA SER A 309 -2.44 -21.70 -3.93
C SER A 309 -1.13 -21.13 -4.49
N GLN A 310 -0.61 -21.72 -5.58
CA GLN A 310 0.63 -21.23 -6.22
C GLN A 310 0.44 -19.87 -6.89
N ASP A 311 -0.78 -19.56 -7.34
CA ASP A 311 -1.12 -18.33 -8.06
C ASP A 311 -1.83 -17.31 -7.17
N ALA A 312 -1.37 -17.15 -5.91
CA ALA A 312 -1.96 -16.21 -4.97
C ALA A 312 -1.29 -14.82 -5.05
N PHE A 313 -2.10 -13.78 -5.22
CA PHE A 313 -1.64 -12.39 -5.13
C PHE A 313 -1.12 -12.04 -3.72
N ALA A 314 -1.82 -12.57 -2.71
CA ALA A 314 -1.46 -12.53 -1.30
C ALA A 314 -2.00 -13.79 -0.63
N ALA A 315 -1.22 -14.41 0.24
CA ALA A 315 -1.61 -15.59 1.00
C ALA A 315 -1.06 -15.51 2.43
N VAL A 316 -1.86 -15.95 3.40
CA VAL A 316 -1.48 -15.98 4.81
C VAL A 316 -1.95 -17.29 5.47
N PRO A 317 -1.11 -17.92 6.29
CA PRO A 317 -1.55 -19.03 7.14
C PRO A 317 -2.30 -18.45 8.34
N TYR A 318 -3.42 -19.06 8.70
CA TYR A 318 -4.12 -18.73 9.94
C TYR A 318 -4.86 -19.96 10.46
N ARG A 319 -4.55 -20.36 11.71
CA ARG A 319 -4.95 -21.65 12.29
C ARG A 319 -4.48 -22.82 11.41
N ASN A 320 -5.40 -23.66 10.95
CA ASN A 320 -5.09 -24.90 10.21
C ASN A 320 -5.38 -24.75 8.70
N GLY A 321 -5.35 -23.53 8.17
CA GLY A 321 -5.64 -23.26 6.76
C GLY A 321 -4.92 -22.02 6.23
N TRP A 322 -5.00 -21.86 4.92
CA TRP A 322 -4.48 -20.73 4.16
C TRP A 322 -5.62 -19.87 3.66
N PHE A 323 -5.47 -18.56 3.81
CA PHE A 323 -6.37 -17.56 3.27
C PHE A 323 -5.64 -16.79 2.18
N TRP A 324 -6.28 -16.61 1.03
CA TRP A 324 -5.59 -16.04 -0.13
C TRP A 324 -6.53 -15.31 -1.09
N ILE A 325 -5.94 -14.41 -1.88
CA ILE A 325 -6.60 -13.71 -2.99
C ILE A 325 -6.00 -14.28 -4.28
N ASP A 326 -6.84 -14.72 -5.22
CA ASP A 326 -6.41 -15.25 -6.51
C ASP A 326 -5.74 -14.15 -7.34
N ASP A 327 -4.54 -14.42 -7.89
CA ASP A 327 -3.86 -13.45 -8.74
C ASP A 327 -4.60 -13.20 -10.06
N ARG A 328 -5.48 -14.11 -10.48
CA ARG A 328 -6.32 -13.94 -11.68
C ARG A 328 -7.56 -13.09 -11.39
N ASP A 329 -7.92 -12.87 -10.13
CA ASP A 329 -9.03 -11.98 -9.75
C ASP A 329 -8.58 -10.52 -9.66
N TYR A 330 -8.49 -9.88 -10.83
CA TYR A 330 -8.08 -8.48 -10.94
C TYR A 330 -8.97 -7.52 -10.14
N GLN A 331 -10.27 -7.79 -10.01
CA GLN A 331 -11.18 -6.91 -9.27
C GLN A 331 -10.86 -6.95 -7.77
N SER A 332 -10.69 -8.16 -7.21
CA SER A 332 -10.27 -8.32 -5.81
C SER A 332 -8.91 -7.71 -5.56
N LYS A 333 -7.93 -7.90 -6.46
CA LYS A 333 -6.61 -7.25 -6.36
C LYS A 333 -6.71 -5.73 -6.33
N LYS A 334 -7.44 -5.16 -7.29
CA LYS A 334 -7.61 -3.71 -7.41
C LYS A 334 -8.25 -3.11 -6.16
N LEU A 335 -9.29 -3.75 -5.63
CA LEU A 335 -9.99 -3.28 -4.44
C LEU A 335 -9.15 -3.45 -3.16
N PHE A 336 -8.39 -4.54 -3.06
CA PHE A 336 -7.46 -4.74 -1.96
C PHE A 336 -6.33 -3.70 -1.96
N SER A 337 -5.73 -3.42 -3.12
CA SER A 337 -4.73 -2.36 -3.26
C SER A 337 -5.31 -0.96 -3.01
N PHE A 338 -6.54 -0.70 -3.45
CA PHE A 338 -7.23 0.56 -3.15
C PHE A 338 -7.46 0.74 -1.64
N LEU A 339 -7.86 -0.33 -0.92
CA LEU A 339 -8.00 -0.31 0.53
C LEU A 339 -6.67 0.04 1.22
N MET A 340 -5.57 -0.58 0.81
CA MET A 340 -4.23 -0.27 1.33
C MET A 340 -3.86 1.19 1.10
N PHE A 341 -4.16 1.74 -0.08
CA PHE A 341 -3.93 3.15 -0.39
C PHE A 341 -4.79 4.09 0.47
N VAL A 342 -6.05 3.74 0.75
CA VAL A 342 -6.88 4.54 1.66
C VAL A 342 -6.33 4.52 3.08
N MET A 343 -5.81 3.38 3.56
CA MET A 343 -5.22 3.30 4.90
C MET A 343 -4.01 4.23 5.05
N THR A 344 -3.11 4.31 4.06
CA THR A 344 -1.96 5.23 4.14
C THR A 344 -2.37 6.69 4.14
N LEU A 345 -3.43 7.05 3.42
CA LEU A 345 -3.98 8.41 3.47
C LEU A 345 -4.50 8.75 4.87
N THR A 346 -5.07 7.79 5.60
CA THR A 346 -5.61 8.01 6.95
C THR A 346 -4.54 8.01 8.05
N GLU A 347 -3.44 7.30 7.88
CA GLU A 347 -2.34 7.22 8.87
C GLU A 347 -1.57 8.54 9.02
N THR A 348 -1.51 9.36 7.97
CA THR A 348 -0.82 10.67 7.97
C THR A 348 -1.45 11.75 8.88
N GLY A 349 -2.54 11.43 9.60
CA GLY A 349 -3.18 12.34 10.57
C GLY A 349 -2.44 12.48 11.91
N GLY A 350 -1.44 11.66 12.18
CA GLY A 350 -0.54 11.81 13.33
C GLY A 350 0.54 12.84 13.07
N LYS A 351 0.53 13.97 13.79
CA LYS A 351 1.69 14.87 13.85
C LYS A 351 2.80 14.17 14.63
N ASP A 352 3.63 13.35 13.99
CA ASP A 352 4.84 12.76 14.57
C ASP A 352 5.75 12.33 13.40
N GLY A 353 7.03 12.61 13.31
CA GLY A 353 7.97 13.50 13.96
C GLY A 353 9.09 13.71 12.92
N ALA A 354 9.86 14.80 13.00
CA ALA A 354 10.98 15.02 12.06
C ALA A 354 11.83 13.74 11.91
N PRO A 355 12.31 13.39 10.71
CA PRO A 355 13.12 12.19 10.53
C PRO A 355 14.30 12.24 11.50
N ILE A 356 14.32 11.31 12.46
CA ILE A 356 15.42 11.17 13.40
C ILE A 356 16.56 10.53 12.62
N VAL A 357 17.38 11.37 12.00
CA VAL A 357 18.66 10.98 11.42
C VAL A 357 19.65 10.88 12.59
N THR A 358 19.76 9.69 13.19
CA THR A 358 20.86 9.40 14.11
C THR A 358 22.07 8.98 13.29
N ILE A 359 22.94 9.94 12.98
CA ILE A 359 24.30 9.62 12.51
C ILE A 359 25.09 9.18 13.74
N SER A 360 25.52 7.92 13.78
CA SER A 360 26.42 7.46 14.83
C SER A 360 27.77 8.14 14.61
N ALA A 361 28.14 9.07 15.49
CA ALA A 361 29.50 9.55 15.60
C ALA A 361 30.31 8.50 16.37
N GLY A 362 31.38 7.97 15.76
CA GLY A 362 32.46 7.33 16.50
C GLY A 362 33.01 6.07 15.86
N GLY A 363 34.27 6.14 15.47
CA GLY A 363 35.13 5.04 15.02
C GLY A 363 36.22 5.53 14.10
#